data_AF-Q2HF70-F1
#
_entry.id   AF-Q2HF70-F1
#
_cell.length_a   1.000
_cell.length_b   1.000
_cell.length_c   1.000
_cell.angle_alpha   90.00
_cell.angle_beta   90.00
_cell.angle_gamma   90.00
#
_symmetry.space_group_name_H-M   'P 1'
#
loop_
_entity.id
_entity.type
_entity.pdbx_description
1 polymer ?
#
loop_
_entity_poly.entity_id
_entity_poly.type
_entity_poly.pdbx_seq_one_letter_code
_entity_poly.pdbx_strand_id
1 'polypeptide(L)'
;MVLDRESLCHLIGFNSWTAVQGWVHAVASDSYTELMEDYLRPFENAGQRNPPGNNYIKDFFVANAADFEHWISLRVSELERGVTGPRPNKTGWSTRQHYELFMVNALAEDRLSTRQNPDDSDHLATKGFAAVPAMLIANMYELTDALCHNYWKPASDEWDSDDSDVPYVDEDDLPFQGMVA
;
A
#
# COMPACT_ATOMS: atom_id res chain seq x y z
N MET A 1 -5.39 -3.10 -11.73
CA MET A 1 -5.48 -1.72 -12.24
C MET A 1 -5.22 -0.84 -11.05
N VAL A 2 -4.12 -0.11 -11.06
CA VAL A 2 -3.78 0.82 -9.98
C VAL A 2 -4.64 2.08 -10.17
N LEU A 3 -5.32 2.52 -9.12
CA LEU A 3 -6.10 3.77 -9.18
C LEU A 3 -5.19 4.97 -9.39
N ASP A 4 -5.63 5.93 -10.21
CA ASP A 4 -4.96 7.22 -10.29
C ASP A 4 -5.06 7.99 -8.95
N ARG A 5 -4.18 8.97 -8.76
CA ARG A 5 -4.07 9.70 -7.48
C ARG A 5 -5.37 10.41 -7.09
N GLU A 6 -6.12 10.95 -8.04
CA GLU A 6 -7.36 11.67 -7.76
C GLU A 6 -8.47 10.70 -7.34
N SER A 7 -8.68 9.63 -8.12
CA SER A 7 -9.63 8.57 -7.80
C SER A 7 -9.33 7.91 -6.46
N LEU A 8 -8.04 7.66 -6.18
CA LEU A 8 -7.62 7.11 -4.89
C LEU A 8 -7.96 8.07 -3.76
N CYS A 9 -7.55 9.34 -3.84
CA CYS A 9 -7.82 10.33 -2.80
C CYS A 9 -9.32 10.43 -2.49
N HIS A 10 -10.16 10.43 -3.53
CA HIS A 10 -11.61 10.39 -3.37
C HIS A 10 -12.09 9.12 -2.64
N LEU A 11 -11.59 7.96 -3.03
CA LEU A 11 -11.93 6.67 -2.42
C LEU A 11 -11.55 6.61 -0.93
N ILE A 12 -10.34 7.06 -0.58
CA ILE A 12 -9.80 6.99 0.78
C ILE A 12 -10.15 8.22 1.64
N GLY A 13 -10.87 9.19 1.08
CA GLY A 13 -11.34 10.37 1.81
C GLY A 13 -10.24 11.38 2.16
N PHE A 14 -9.16 11.43 1.38
CA PHE A 14 -8.11 12.44 1.46
C PHE A 14 -8.36 13.54 0.42
N ASN A 15 -8.04 14.80 0.76
CA ASN A 15 -8.28 15.93 -0.14
C ASN A 15 -7.25 16.04 -1.28
N SER A 16 -6.09 15.40 -1.15
CA SER A 16 -5.02 15.41 -2.16
C SER A 16 -3.96 14.35 -1.88
N TRP A 17 -3.13 14.06 -2.88
CA TRP A 17 -1.96 13.19 -2.71
C TRP A 17 -0.97 13.74 -1.67
N THR A 18 -0.80 15.07 -1.61
CA THR A 18 0.03 15.72 -0.59
C THR A 18 -0.47 15.41 0.82
N ALA A 19 -1.79 15.32 1.01
CA ALA A 19 -2.36 14.92 2.31
C ALA A 19 -2.09 13.43 2.61
N VAL A 20 -2.11 12.55 1.60
CA VAL A 20 -1.69 11.15 1.75
C VAL A 20 -0.21 11.08 2.15
N GLN A 21 0.67 11.84 1.50
CA GLN A 21 2.08 11.92 1.85
C GLN A 21 2.29 12.48 3.26
N GLY A 22 1.48 13.46 3.66
CA GLY A 22 1.45 13.99 5.02
C GLY A 22 1.10 12.91 6.04
N TRP A 23 0.06 12.12 5.77
CA TRP A 23 -0.30 10.97 6.61
C TRP A 23 0.79 9.90 6.66
N VAL A 24 1.38 9.52 5.52
CA VAL A 24 2.51 8.57 5.50
C VAL A 24 3.65 9.08 6.37
N HIS A 25 4.04 10.34 6.23
CA HIS A 25 5.14 10.92 7.00
C HIS A 25 4.82 11.05 8.50
N ALA A 26 3.61 11.46 8.85
CA ALA A 26 3.23 11.72 10.24
C ALA A 26 2.82 10.46 11.03
N VAL A 27 2.28 9.45 10.34
CA VAL A 27 1.62 8.30 10.95
C VAL A 27 2.29 7.00 10.57
N ALA A 28 2.38 6.72 9.27
CA ALA A 28 2.79 5.41 8.77
C ALA A 28 4.27 5.31 8.35
N SER A 29 5.12 6.23 8.83
CA SER A 29 6.49 6.40 8.32
C SER A 29 7.35 5.16 8.54
N ASP A 30 7.25 4.55 9.73
CA ASP A 30 8.00 3.35 10.08
C ASP A 30 7.54 2.16 9.23
N SER A 31 6.23 1.94 9.17
CA SER A 31 5.61 0.91 8.33
C SER A 31 5.96 1.07 6.85
N TYR A 32 5.94 2.30 6.33
CA TYR A 32 6.24 2.59 4.93
C TYR A 32 7.73 2.39 4.64
N THR A 33 8.62 2.84 5.52
CA THR A 33 10.06 2.58 5.40
C THR A 33 10.33 1.08 5.33
N GLU A 34 9.66 0.29 6.17
CA GLU A 34 9.80 -1.15 6.18
C GLU A 34 9.31 -1.81 4.87
N LEU A 35 8.17 -1.35 4.33
CA LEU A 35 7.67 -1.78 3.01
C LEU A 35 8.70 -1.47 1.92
N MET A 36 9.25 -0.26 1.93
CA MET A 36 10.22 0.21 0.93
C MET A 36 11.52 -0.58 0.96
N GLU A 37 12.08 -0.77 2.14
CA GLU A 37 13.38 -1.41 2.34
C GLU A 37 13.34 -2.93 2.20
N ASP A 38 12.30 -3.58 2.74
CA ASP A 38 12.24 -5.05 2.80
C ASP A 38 11.55 -5.66 1.57
N TYR A 39 10.74 -4.88 0.85
CA TYR A 39 10.01 -5.37 -0.31
C TYR A 39 10.43 -4.66 -1.60
N LEU A 40 10.27 -3.35 -1.69
CA LEU A 40 10.42 -2.65 -2.96
C LEU A 40 11.88 -2.59 -3.44
N ARG A 41 12.82 -2.30 -2.53
CA ARG A 41 14.25 -2.18 -2.84
C ARG A 41 14.88 -3.51 -3.28
N PRO A 42 14.64 -4.66 -2.62
CA PRO A 42 15.11 -5.95 -3.12
C PRO A 42 14.54 -6.31 -4.49
N PHE A 43 13.26 -6.00 -4.74
CA PHE A 43 12.63 -6.19 -6.05
C PHE A 43 13.30 -5.34 -7.14
N GLU A 44 13.51 -4.05 -6.85
CA GLU A 44 14.23 -3.12 -7.74
C GLU A 44 15.66 -3.59 -8.01
N ASN A 45 16.40 -3.99 -6.98
CA ASN A 45 17.78 -4.51 -7.10
C ASN A 45 17.87 -5.79 -7.95
N ALA A 46 16.80 -6.57 -8.00
CA ALA A 46 16.69 -7.75 -8.88
C ALA A 46 16.30 -7.39 -10.32
N GLY A 47 16.20 -6.09 -10.66
CA GLY A 47 15.78 -5.61 -11.97
C GLY A 47 14.28 -5.73 -12.24
N GLN A 48 13.47 -6.07 -11.22
CA GLN A 48 12.04 -6.25 -11.37
C GLN A 48 11.35 -4.89 -11.24
N ARG A 49 10.55 -4.56 -12.26
CA ARG A 49 9.72 -3.36 -12.25
C ARG A 49 8.30 -3.74 -11.88
N ASN A 50 7.71 -2.89 -11.04
CA ASN A 50 6.28 -2.86 -10.79
C ASN A 50 5.71 -4.16 -10.22
N PRO A 51 6.00 -4.51 -8.95
CA PRO A 51 5.39 -5.68 -8.35
C PRO A 51 3.88 -5.46 -8.23
N PRO A 52 3.03 -6.13 -9.05
CA PRO A 52 1.64 -5.75 -9.10
C PRO A 52 0.91 -6.36 -7.91
N GLY A 53 0.17 -5.53 -7.18
CA GLY A 53 -1.06 -6.00 -6.60
C GLY A 53 -1.97 -6.60 -7.68
N ASN A 54 -2.86 -7.50 -7.28
CA ASN A 54 -3.88 -8.00 -8.18
C ASN A 54 -5.20 -8.18 -7.42
N ASN A 55 -6.30 -8.23 -8.17
CA ASN A 55 -7.63 -8.35 -7.57
C ASN A 55 -7.78 -9.62 -6.71
N TYR A 56 -7.04 -10.70 -7.00
CA TYR A 56 -7.05 -11.89 -6.16
C TYR A 56 -6.47 -11.64 -4.76
N ILE A 57 -5.39 -10.85 -4.67
CA ILE A 57 -4.84 -10.42 -3.38
C ILE A 57 -5.84 -9.52 -2.65
N LYS A 58 -6.46 -8.56 -3.35
CA LYS A 58 -7.50 -7.71 -2.78
C LYS A 58 -8.67 -8.54 -2.23
N ASP A 59 -9.19 -9.47 -3.02
CA ASP A 59 -10.30 -10.34 -2.64
C ASP A 59 -9.95 -11.18 -1.41
N PHE A 60 -8.71 -11.66 -1.32
CA PHE A 60 -8.22 -12.33 -0.11
C PHE A 60 -8.29 -11.41 1.12
N PHE A 61 -7.78 -10.17 1.02
CA PHE A 61 -7.82 -9.23 2.14
C PHE A 61 -9.25 -8.91 2.57
N VAL A 62 -10.13 -8.63 1.61
CA VAL A 62 -11.55 -8.27 1.88
C VAL A 62 -12.31 -9.46 2.48
N ALA A 63 -12.10 -10.68 1.98
CA ALA A 63 -12.73 -11.88 2.50
C ALA A 63 -12.31 -12.18 3.95
N ASN A 64 -11.10 -11.78 4.35
CA ASN A 64 -10.56 -11.99 5.70
C ASN A 64 -10.58 -10.71 6.56
N ALA A 65 -11.33 -9.68 6.18
CA ALA A 65 -11.25 -8.35 6.81
C ALA A 65 -11.51 -8.37 8.33
N ALA A 66 -12.33 -9.32 8.83
CA ALA A 66 -12.55 -9.49 10.28
C ALA A 66 -11.29 -9.97 11.02
N ASP A 67 -10.50 -10.86 10.42
CA ASP A 67 -9.24 -11.33 11.00
C ASP A 67 -8.20 -10.21 11.00
N PHE A 68 -8.15 -9.42 9.93
CA PHE A 68 -7.32 -8.21 9.86
C PHE A 68 -7.70 -7.20 10.95
N GLU A 69 -8.99 -6.95 11.14
CA GLU A 69 -9.49 -6.06 12.21
C GLU A 69 -9.04 -6.53 13.60
N HIS A 70 -9.07 -7.85 13.82
CA HIS A 70 -8.55 -8.46 15.04
C HIS A 70 -7.03 -8.24 15.20
N TRP A 71 -6.25 -8.49 14.15
CA TRP A 71 -4.79 -8.29 14.18
C TRP A 71 -4.39 -6.82 14.35
N ILE A 72 -5.10 -5.89 13.72
CA ILE A 72 -4.90 -4.44 13.92
C ILE A 72 -5.16 -4.10 15.39
N SER A 73 -6.24 -4.61 15.99
CA SER A 73 -6.57 -4.35 17.40
C SER A 73 -5.53 -4.92 18.37
N LEU A 74 -5.01 -6.12 18.09
CA LEU A 74 -3.89 -6.69 18.82
C LEU A 74 -2.65 -5.79 18.69
N ARG A 75 -2.32 -5.36 17.47
CA ARG A 75 -1.14 -4.54 17.20
C ARG A 75 -1.22 -3.17 17.88
N VAL A 76 -2.39 -2.53 17.90
CA VAL A 76 -2.63 -1.30 18.69
C VAL A 76 -2.29 -1.54 20.16
N SER A 77 -2.76 -2.65 20.74
CA SER A 77 -2.52 -2.98 22.15
C SER A 77 -1.04 -3.23 22.45
N GLU A 78 -0.29 -3.78 21.50
CA GLU A 78 1.17 -3.95 21.60
C GLU A 78 1.90 -2.61 21.56
N LEU A 79 1.54 -1.74 20.60
CA LEU A 79 2.12 -0.40 20.47
C LEU A 79 1.86 0.44 21.73
N GLU A 80 0.66 0.37 22.31
CA GLU A 80 0.33 1.04 23.59
C GLU A 80 1.20 0.56 24.76
N ARG A 81 1.67 -0.68 24.72
CA ARG A 81 2.59 -1.25 25.72
C ARG A 81 4.06 -0.99 25.41
N GLY A 82 4.36 -0.27 24.33
CA GLY A 82 5.73 -0.05 23.85
C GLY A 82 6.39 -1.31 23.28
N VAL A 83 5.60 -2.30 22.87
CA VAL A 83 6.12 -3.56 22.31
C VAL A 83 6.32 -3.39 20.80
N THR A 84 7.59 -3.24 20.42
CA THR A 84 8.03 -3.47 19.04
C THR A 84 8.20 -4.97 18.89
N GLY A 85 7.23 -5.64 18.25
CA GLY A 85 7.28 -7.09 18.06
C GLY A 85 8.59 -7.55 17.40
N PRO A 86 8.94 -8.85 17.51
CA PRO A 86 10.11 -9.37 16.83
C PRO A 86 10.00 -9.11 15.32
N ARG A 87 11.07 -8.56 14.71
CA ARG A 87 11.12 -8.43 13.24
C ARG A 87 11.10 -9.83 12.64
N PRO A 88 10.04 -10.24 11.93
CA PRO A 88 9.98 -11.57 11.36
C PRO A 88 11.08 -11.73 10.31
N ASN A 89 11.55 -12.96 10.09
CA ASN A 89 12.39 -13.23 8.92
C ASN A 89 11.51 -13.17 7.67
N LYS A 90 11.80 -12.21 6.79
CA LYS A 90 11.03 -11.90 5.58
C LYS A 90 11.57 -12.57 4.32
N THR A 91 12.59 -13.43 4.46
CA THR A 91 13.17 -14.15 3.33
C THR A 91 12.10 -15.02 2.66
N GLY A 92 11.89 -14.82 1.36
CA GLY A 92 10.92 -15.59 0.57
C GLY A 92 9.45 -15.20 0.80
N TRP A 93 9.20 -14.05 1.41
CA TRP A 93 7.83 -13.53 1.53
C TRP A 93 7.24 -13.16 0.16
N SER A 94 5.94 -13.36 0.05
CA SER A 94 5.12 -12.94 -1.09
C SER A 94 4.67 -11.48 -0.96
N THR A 95 4.27 -10.85 -2.08
CA THR A 95 3.63 -9.52 -2.11
C THR A 95 2.54 -9.38 -1.05
N ARG A 96 1.66 -10.38 -0.98
CA ARG A 96 0.55 -10.41 0.00
C ARG A 96 1.05 -10.28 1.44
N GLN A 97 2.14 -10.95 1.81
CA GLN A 97 2.65 -10.91 3.18
C GLN A 97 3.28 -9.55 3.52
N HIS A 98 3.95 -8.91 2.56
CA HIS A 98 4.44 -7.55 2.75
C HIS A 98 3.30 -6.53 2.86
N TYR A 99 2.25 -6.68 2.04
CA TYR A 99 1.06 -5.83 2.12
C TYR A 99 0.34 -6.03 3.45
N GLU A 100 0.15 -7.28 3.89
CA GLU A 100 -0.44 -7.62 5.18
C GLU A 100 0.28 -6.93 6.33
N LEU A 101 1.61 -7.01 6.36
CA LEU A 101 2.40 -6.39 7.41
C LEU A 101 2.28 -4.86 7.41
N PHE A 102 2.38 -4.23 6.23
CA PHE A 102 2.20 -2.79 6.09
C PHE A 102 0.81 -2.34 6.53
N MET A 103 -0.24 -2.99 6.01
CA MET A 103 -1.63 -2.63 6.30
C MET A 103 -1.95 -2.75 7.79
N VAL A 104 -1.52 -3.84 8.44
CA VAL A 104 -1.76 -4.05 9.88
C VAL A 104 -1.02 -3.02 10.72
N ASN A 105 0.26 -2.77 10.44
CA ASN A 105 1.04 -1.82 11.23
C ASN A 105 0.58 -0.38 11.00
N ALA A 106 0.40 0.05 9.75
CA ALA A 106 -0.01 1.41 9.42
C ALA A 106 -1.41 1.75 9.97
N LEU A 107 -2.38 0.83 9.90
CA LEU A 107 -3.70 1.04 10.50
C LEU A 107 -3.66 1.03 12.04
N ALA A 108 -2.74 0.27 12.64
CA ALA A 108 -2.54 0.30 14.09
C ALA A 108 -1.91 1.62 14.55
N GLU A 109 -0.89 2.11 13.84
CA GLU A 109 -0.28 3.42 14.04
C GLU A 109 -1.31 4.55 13.90
N ASP A 110 -2.15 4.48 12.86
CA ASP A 110 -3.21 5.44 12.58
C ASP A 110 -4.27 5.50 13.70
N ARG A 111 -4.71 4.34 14.20
CA ARG A 111 -5.66 4.28 15.31
C ARG A 111 -5.06 4.79 16.61
N LEU A 112 -3.80 4.48 16.89
CA LEU A 112 -3.12 4.97 18.08
C LEU A 112 -2.93 6.49 18.02
N SER A 113 -2.52 7.02 16.86
CA SER A 113 -2.37 8.45 16.64
C SER A 113 -3.70 9.20 16.78
N THR A 114 -4.78 8.67 16.19
CA THR A 114 -6.15 9.22 16.34
C THR A 114 -6.59 9.27 17.80
N ARG A 115 -6.25 8.27 18.63
CA ARG A 115 -6.59 8.30 20.07
C ARG A 115 -5.85 9.40 20.82
N GLN A 116 -4.63 9.74 20.40
CA GLN A 116 -3.81 10.79 20.98
C GLN A 116 -4.24 12.18 20.50
N ASN A 117 -4.71 12.29 19.25
CA ASN A 117 -5.18 13.52 18.62
C ASN A 117 -6.55 13.32 17.92
N PRO A 118 -7.67 13.28 18.68
CA PRO A 118 -8.99 12.95 18.13
C PRO A 118 -9.58 13.97 17.15
N ASP A 119 -9.10 15.21 17.21
CA ASP A 119 -9.58 16.31 16.36
C ASP A 119 -8.89 16.33 14.98
N ASP A 120 -7.88 15.50 14.75
CA ASP A 120 -7.16 15.43 13.48
C ASP A 120 -7.97 14.61 12.46
N SER A 121 -8.40 15.28 11.39
CA SER A 121 -9.20 14.69 10.31
C SER A 121 -8.37 13.95 9.26
N ASP A 122 -7.04 14.04 9.33
CA ASP A 122 -6.13 13.50 8.31
C ASP A 122 -5.73 12.02 8.58
N HIS A 123 -6.57 11.32 9.35
CA HIS A 123 -6.45 9.90 9.66
C HIS A 123 -7.41 9.02 8.87
N LEU A 124 -7.00 7.79 8.54
CA LEU A 124 -7.89 6.82 7.90
C LEU A 124 -9.00 6.33 8.85
N ALA A 125 -8.68 6.17 10.13
CA ALA A 125 -9.59 5.67 11.16
C ALA A 125 -10.77 6.61 11.44
N THR A 126 -10.68 7.89 11.08
CA THR A 126 -11.76 8.87 11.25
C THR A 126 -12.72 8.92 10.07
N LYS A 127 -12.41 8.25 8.95
CA LYS A 127 -13.25 8.25 7.74
C LYS A 127 -14.49 7.38 7.93
N GLY A 128 -15.62 7.79 7.33
CA GLY A 128 -16.91 7.09 7.49
C GLY A 128 -16.90 5.62 7.06
N PHE A 129 -16.07 5.24 6.09
CA PHE A 129 -15.91 3.85 5.66
C PHE A 129 -15.12 2.98 6.66
N ALA A 130 -14.34 3.58 7.57
CA ALA A 130 -13.47 2.86 8.49
C ALA A 130 -14.26 2.02 9.51
N ALA A 131 -15.54 2.33 9.72
CA ALA A 131 -16.45 1.55 10.56
C ALA A 131 -16.84 0.19 9.94
N VAL A 132 -16.57 -0.03 8.66
CA VAL A 132 -16.86 -1.29 7.95
C VAL A 132 -15.52 -1.96 7.60
N PRO A 133 -15.12 -3.05 8.29
CA PRO A 133 -13.80 -3.67 8.10
C PRO A 133 -13.49 -4.01 6.64
N ALA A 134 -14.45 -4.57 5.91
CA ALA A 134 -14.28 -4.89 4.50
C ALA A 134 -13.94 -3.67 3.63
N MET A 135 -14.57 -2.52 3.90
CA MET A 135 -14.28 -1.28 3.17
C MET A 135 -12.95 -0.67 3.60
N LEU A 136 -12.65 -0.67 4.90
CA LEU A 136 -11.36 -0.21 5.41
C LEU A 136 -10.20 -0.97 4.76
N ILE A 137 -10.29 -2.30 4.75
CA ILE A 137 -9.26 -3.18 4.21
C ILE A 137 -9.18 -3.07 2.69
N ALA A 138 -10.30 -2.97 1.97
CA ALA A 138 -10.30 -2.72 0.53
C ALA A 138 -9.60 -1.39 0.19
N ASN A 139 -9.95 -0.31 0.89
CA ASN A 139 -9.38 1.02 0.65
C ASN A 139 -7.90 1.08 1.02
N MET A 140 -7.52 0.43 2.12
CA MET A 140 -6.12 0.35 2.54
C MET A 140 -5.28 -0.49 1.57
N TYR A 141 -5.87 -1.53 0.96
CA TYR A 141 -5.22 -2.27 -0.12
C TYR A 141 -4.91 -1.37 -1.32
N GLU A 142 -5.90 -0.61 -1.79
CA GLU A 142 -5.72 0.32 -2.93
C GLU A 142 -4.65 1.38 -2.62
N LEU A 143 -4.64 1.91 -1.39
CA LEU A 143 -3.59 2.83 -0.96
C LEU A 143 -2.21 2.16 -0.95
N THR A 144 -2.11 0.92 -0.46
CA THR A 144 -0.84 0.17 -0.42
C THR A 144 -0.32 -0.09 -1.83
N ASP A 145 -1.18 -0.54 -2.73
CA ASP A 145 -0.84 -0.81 -4.13
C ASP A 145 -0.40 0.46 -4.86
N ALA A 146 -1.13 1.58 -4.66
CA ALA A 146 -0.75 2.87 -5.21
C ALA A 146 0.57 3.40 -4.64
N LEU A 147 0.81 3.28 -3.33
CA LEU A 147 2.07 3.68 -2.70
C LEU A 147 3.26 2.86 -3.24
N CYS A 148 3.06 1.57 -3.48
CA CYS A 148 4.03 0.75 -4.18
C CYS A 148 4.24 1.32 -5.57
N HIS A 149 3.25 1.40 -6.44
CA HIS A 149 3.42 1.87 -7.82
C HIS A 149 4.07 3.27 -7.93
N ASN A 150 3.74 4.20 -7.02
CA ASN A 150 4.35 5.54 -6.95
C ASN A 150 5.85 5.52 -6.57
N TYR A 151 6.37 4.46 -5.94
CA TYR A 151 7.81 4.30 -5.74
C TYR A 151 8.56 4.13 -7.06
N TRP A 152 7.99 3.40 -8.02
CA TRP A 152 8.55 3.21 -9.36
C TRP A 152 8.32 4.43 -10.28
N LYS A 153 7.35 5.29 -9.94
CA LYS A 153 6.98 6.50 -10.70
C LYS A 153 6.94 7.73 -9.77
N PRO A 154 8.11 8.24 -9.34
CA PRO A 154 8.17 9.43 -8.48
C PRO A 154 7.53 10.65 -9.14
N ALA A 155 7.03 11.57 -8.33
CA ALA A 155 6.16 12.68 -8.72
C ALA A 155 6.73 13.72 -9.73
N SER A 156 7.98 13.56 -10.20
CA SER A 156 8.51 14.36 -11.31
C SER A 156 8.04 13.88 -12.68
N ASP A 157 7.63 12.61 -12.77
CA ASP A 157 7.06 12.06 -13.99
C ASP A 157 5.56 12.33 -13.94
N GLU A 158 5.04 13.04 -14.95
CA GLU A 158 3.61 13.32 -15.09
C GLU A 158 2.86 11.98 -15.00
N TRP A 159 2.06 11.82 -13.94
CA TRP A 159 1.23 10.64 -13.78
C TRP A 159 0.21 10.62 -14.92
N ASP A 160 0.45 9.80 -15.94
CA ASP A 160 -0.55 9.55 -16.96
C ASP A 160 -1.66 8.68 -16.34
N SER A 161 -2.92 9.12 -16.45
CA SER A 161 -4.05 8.32 -16.00
C SER A 161 -4.25 7.05 -16.85
N ASP A 162 -3.70 7.02 -18.07
CA ASP A 162 -3.72 5.86 -18.98
C ASP A 162 -2.59 4.86 -18.68
N ASP A 163 -1.60 5.23 -17.87
CA ASP A 163 -0.45 4.40 -17.47
C ASP A 163 -0.81 3.25 -16.50
N SER A 164 -2.10 3.07 -16.23
CA SER A 164 -2.65 1.88 -15.56
C SER A 164 -2.50 0.61 -16.42
N ASP A 165 -2.30 0.79 -17.73
CA ASP A 165 -1.83 -0.20 -18.68
C ASP A 165 -0.35 0.08 -18.97
N VAL A 166 0.56 -0.34 -18.08
CA VAL A 166 1.96 -0.44 -18.49
C VAL A 166 1.99 -1.39 -19.70
N PRO A 167 2.34 -0.92 -20.91
CA PRO A 167 2.46 -1.81 -22.03
C PRO A 167 3.65 -2.72 -21.72
N TYR A 168 3.44 -4.03 -21.72
CA TYR A 168 4.53 -4.96 -22.03
C TYR A 168 5.02 -4.61 -23.43
N VAL A 169 6.12 -3.85 -23.54
CA VAL A 169 7.04 -3.98 -24.66
C VAL A 169 8.40 -3.42 -24.22
N ASP A 170 9.37 -4.30 -23.96
CA ASP A 170 10.69 -4.01 -24.51
C ASP A 170 10.51 -4.17 -26.02
N GLU A 171 10.67 -3.10 -26.81
CA GLU A 171 10.64 -3.20 -28.28
C GLU A 171 11.71 -4.19 -28.81
N ASP A 172 12.66 -4.60 -27.96
CA ASP A 172 13.66 -5.63 -28.21
C ASP A 172 13.16 -7.08 -27.99
N ASP A 173 11.98 -7.30 -27.40
CA ASP A 173 11.42 -8.63 -27.09
C ASP A 173 10.35 -9.14 -28.10
N LEU A 174 10.09 -8.40 -29.18
CA LEU A 174 9.29 -8.92 -30.29
C LEU A 174 10.16 -9.85 -31.16
N PRO A 175 9.75 -11.11 -31.40
CA PRO A 175 10.49 -11.96 -32.33
C PRO A 175 10.32 -11.40 -33.74
N PHE A 176 11.35 -10.75 -34.26
CA PHE A 176 11.50 -10.63 -35.71
C PHE A 176 11.86 -12.03 -36.25
N GLN A 177 10.81 -12.85 -36.42
CA GLN A 177 10.83 -13.93 -37.40
C GLN A 177 11.20 -13.32 -38.76
N GLY A 178 12.23 -13.89 -39.35
CA GLY A 178 12.97 -13.27 -40.44
C GLY A 178 12.29 -13.28 -41.81
N MET A 179 12.97 -12.52 -42.67
CA MET A 179 13.16 -12.69 -44.12
C MET A 179 11.92 -12.60 -45.01
N VAL A 180 11.90 -11.63 -45.92
CA VAL A 180 12.04 -11.90 -47.38
C VAL A 180 12.66 -10.68 -48.07
N ALA A 181 13.78 -10.90 -48.77
CA ALA A 181 14.06 -10.28 -50.06
C ALA A 181 14.40 -11.42 -51.02
#